data_AF-W4V803-F1
#
_entry.id   AF-W4V803-F1
#
_cell.length_a   1.000
_cell.length_b   1.000
_cell.length_c   1.000
_cell.angle_alpha   90.00
_cell.angle_beta   90.00
_cell.angle_gamma   90.00
#
_symmetry.space_group_name_H-M   'P 1'
#
loop_
_entity.id
_entity.type
_entity.pdbx_description
1 polymer ?
#
loop_
_entity_poly.entity_id
_entity_poly.type
_entity_poly.pdbx_seq_one_letter_code
_entity_poly.pdbx_strand_id
1 'polypeptide(L)'
;MEEMMKVKIEFGELYYAQTKHRQRIEIDEKLRIRVYSLAEKMHEMFREGITPPAEVGKHCSICSMVDLCQPRLTKKYRSVANYIRSAFLESEETE
;
A
#
# COMPACT_ATOMS: atom_id res chain seq x y z
N MET A 1 -6.73 -9.12 -22.35
CA MET A 1 -6.40 -10.44 -22.98
C MET A 1 -7.69 -11.20 -23.27
N GLU A 2 -8.55 -11.40 -22.26
CA GLU A 2 -9.93 -11.90 -22.46
C GLU A 2 -10.73 -11.03 -23.44
N GLU A 3 -10.61 -9.71 -23.34
CA GLU A 3 -11.29 -8.72 -24.20
C GLU A 3 -10.77 -8.76 -25.63
N MET A 4 -9.44 -8.91 -25.79
CA MET A 4 -8.79 -8.97 -27.09
C MET A 4 -9.13 -10.27 -27.82
N MET A 5 -9.19 -11.39 -27.09
CA MET A 5 -9.43 -12.72 -27.65
C MET A 5 -10.91 -13.13 -27.64
N LYS A 6 -11.79 -12.32 -27.02
CA LYS A 6 -13.23 -12.59 -26.85
C LYS A 6 -13.50 -13.96 -26.18
N VAL A 7 -12.70 -14.28 -25.16
CA VAL A 7 -12.84 -15.51 -24.37
C VAL A 7 -13.00 -15.18 -22.90
N LYS A 8 -13.70 -16.04 -22.15
CA LYS A 8 -13.83 -15.95 -20.70
C LYS A 8 -12.95 -17.02 -20.04
N ILE A 9 -12.11 -16.60 -19.10
CA ILE A 9 -11.24 -17.52 -18.34
C ILE A 9 -11.90 -17.82 -17.00
N GLU A 10 -12.26 -19.08 -16.74
CA GLU A 10 -12.96 -19.44 -15.50
C GLU A 10 -12.01 -19.68 -14.32
N PHE A 11 -10.76 -20.09 -14.57
CA PHE A 11 -9.77 -20.34 -13.53
C PHE A 11 -8.34 -20.12 -14.02
N GLY A 12 -7.43 -19.88 -13.08
CA GLY A 12 -5.99 -19.85 -13.29
C GLY A 12 -5.26 -20.73 -12.28
N GLU A 13 -3.98 -21.00 -12.53
CA GLU A 13 -3.12 -21.72 -11.58
C GLU A 13 -1.89 -20.88 -11.23
N LEU A 14 -1.65 -20.70 -9.95
CA LEU A 14 -0.41 -20.12 -9.44
C LEU A 14 0.58 -21.24 -9.13
N TYR A 15 1.71 -21.23 -9.81
CA TYR A 15 2.80 -22.16 -9.52
C TYR A 15 3.81 -21.50 -8.57
N TYR A 16 3.96 -22.07 -7.38
CA TYR A 16 4.97 -21.65 -6.42
C TYR A 16 6.25 -22.45 -6.65
N ALA A 17 7.27 -21.82 -7.25
CA ALA A 17 8.52 -22.50 -7.62
C ALA A 17 9.25 -23.12 -6.41
N GLN A 18 9.16 -22.49 -5.23
CA GLN A 18 9.81 -22.97 -4.01
C GLN A 18 9.23 -24.30 -3.51
N THR A 19 7.90 -24.42 -3.48
CA THR A 19 7.20 -25.63 -3.01
C THR A 19 6.85 -26.59 -4.15
N LYS A 20 7.11 -26.17 -5.39
CA LYS A 20 6.76 -26.86 -6.64
C LYS A 20 5.28 -27.25 -6.73
N HIS A 21 4.40 -26.47 -6.10
CA HIS A 21 2.97 -26.75 -6.02
C HIS A 21 2.16 -25.76 -6.87
N ARG A 22 1.09 -26.25 -7.49
CA ARG A 22 0.11 -25.44 -8.23
C ARG A 22 -1.11 -25.21 -7.37
N GLN A 23 -1.46 -23.95 -7.15
CA GLN A 23 -2.71 -23.58 -6.51
C GLN A 23 -3.68 -23.09 -7.59
N ARG A 24 -4.76 -23.85 -7.78
CA ARG A 24 -5.86 -23.43 -8.65
C ARG A 24 -6.67 -22.33 -7.96
N ILE A 25 -7.01 -21.30 -8.73
CA ILE A 25 -7.83 -20.17 -8.29
C ILE A 25 -8.95 -19.98 -9.32
N GLU A 26 -10.19 -20.09 -8.85
CA GLU A 26 -11.38 -19.78 -9.65
C GLU A 26 -11.50 -18.26 -9.79
N ILE A 27 -11.78 -17.77 -11.00
CA ILE A 27 -11.93 -16.36 -11.31
C ILE A 27 -13.43 -16.04 -11.37
N ASP A 28 -14.02 -15.99 -10.18
CA ASP A 28 -15.44 -15.70 -10.03
C ASP A 28 -15.78 -14.22 -10.30
N GLU A 29 -17.07 -13.95 -10.46
CA GLU A 29 -17.56 -12.60 -10.75
C GLU A 29 -17.25 -11.60 -9.62
N LYS A 30 -17.24 -12.07 -8.36
CA LYS A 30 -16.94 -11.23 -7.21
C LYS A 30 -15.50 -10.73 -7.24
N LEU A 31 -14.55 -11.59 -7.57
CA LEU A 31 -13.14 -11.24 -7.76
C LEU A 31 -12.98 -10.27 -8.93
N ARG A 32 -13.68 -10.50 -10.05
CA ARG A 32 -13.66 -9.60 -11.22
C ARG A 32 -14.13 -8.20 -10.86
N ILE A 33 -15.32 -8.07 -10.26
CA ILE A 33 -15.87 -6.79 -9.81
C ILE A 33 -14.93 -6.09 -8.83
N ARG A 34 -14.34 -6.85 -7.89
CA ARG A 34 -13.39 -6.28 -6.93
C ARG A 34 -12.15 -5.72 -7.62
N VAL A 35 -11.58 -6.43 -8.59
CA VAL A 35 -10.42 -5.94 -9.34
C VAL A 35 -10.76 -4.70 -10.14
N TYR A 36 -11.88 -4.72 -10.88
CA TYR A 36 -12.32 -3.56 -11.67
C TYR A 36 -12.53 -2.32 -10.80
N SER A 37 -13.25 -2.45 -9.68
CA SER A 37 -13.50 -1.32 -8.78
C SER A 37 -12.23 -0.76 -8.14
N LEU A 38 -11.25 -1.61 -7.79
CA LEU A 38 -9.98 -1.15 -7.24
C LEU A 38 -9.10 -0.47 -8.29
N ALA A 39 -9.07 -1.01 -9.52
CA ALA A 39 -8.33 -0.41 -10.62
C ALA A 39 -8.90 0.96 -11.01
N GLU A 40 -10.23 1.08 -11.05
CA GLU A 40 -10.92 2.34 -11.32
C GLU A 40 -10.57 3.41 -10.27
N LYS A 41 -10.68 3.08 -8.98
CA LYS A 41 -10.33 3.98 -7.87
C LYS A 41 -8.86 4.44 -7.93
N MET A 42 -7.95 3.53 -8.26
CA MET A 42 -6.53 3.88 -8.40
C MET A 42 -6.32 4.88 -9.55
N HIS A 43 -6.95 4.65 -10.70
CA HIS A 43 -6.88 5.59 -11.82
C HIS A 43 -7.54 6.94 -11.53
N GLU A 44 -8.62 6.96 -10.75
CA GLU A 44 -9.26 8.20 -10.29
C GLU A 44 -8.31 9.03 -9.43
N MET A 45 -7.74 8.44 -8.37
CA MET A 45 -6.74 9.10 -7.51
C MET A 45 -5.56 9.64 -8.32
N PHE A 46 -5.10 8.89 -9.32
CA PHE A 46 -4.02 9.33 -10.19
C PHE A 46 -4.40 10.54 -11.05
N ARG A 47 -5.61 10.54 -11.64
CA ARG A 47 -6.12 11.69 -12.43
C ARG A 47 -6.31 12.94 -11.59
N GLU A 48 -6.79 12.79 -10.35
CA GLU A 48 -6.98 13.90 -9.43
C GLU A 48 -5.65 14.44 -8.87
N GLY A 49 -4.57 13.63 -8.95
CA GLY A 49 -3.28 13.96 -8.34
C GLY A 49 -3.31 13.91 -6.81
N ILE A 50 -4.34 13.29 -6.22
CA ILE A 50 -4.52 13.19 -4.78
C ILE A 50 -4.03 11.82 -4.32
N THR A 51 -2.93 11.80 -3.59
CA THR A 51 -2.46 10.58 -2.92
C THR A 51 -3.16 10.43 -1.57
N PRO A 52 -3.85 9.31 -1.30
CA PRO A 52 -4.51 9.11 -0.02
C PRO A 52 -3.49 9.03 1.13
N PRO A 53 -3.90 9.39 2.36
CA PRO A 53 -3.01 9.30 3.51
C PRO A 53 -2.60 7.84 3.75
N ALA A 54 -1.32 7.63 4.01
CA ALA A 54 -0.78 6.29 4.22
C ALA A 54 -1.32 5.64 5.50
N GLU A 55 -1.63 4.34 5.42
CA GLU A 55 -1.96 3.55 6.58
C GLU A 55 -0.71 2.96 7.22
N VAL A 56 -0.34 3.42 8.42
CA VAL A 56 0.79 2.84 9.16
C VAL A 56 0.41 1.45 9.68
N GLY A 57 1.19 0.43 9.31
CA GLY A 57 1.03 -0.94 9.79
C GLY A 57 2.30 -1.79 9.64
N LYS A 58 2.20 -3.08 9.95
CA LYS A 58 3.32 -4.04 9.84
C LYS A 58 3.90 -4.14 8.42
N HIS A 59 3.10 -3.83 7.41
CA HIS A 59 3.51 -3.84 6.01
C HIS A 59 4.51 -2.71 5.68
N CYS A 60 4.52 -1.61 6.43
CA CYS A 60 5.41 -0.47 6.14
C CYS A 60 6.89 -0.85 6.27
N SER A 61 7.27 -1.74 7.20
CA SER A 61 8.68 -2.12 7.42
C SER A 61 9.27 -2.96 6.28
N ILE A 62 8.43 -3.50 5.41
CA ILE A 62 8.83 -4.28 4.22
C ILE A 62 8.41 -3.59 2.91
N CYS A 63 7.91 -2.35 2.98
CA CYS A 63 7.47 -1.60 1.81
C CYS A 63 8.68 -0.96 1.12
N SER A 64 8.84 -1.23 -0.17
CA SER A 64 9.91 -0.65 -0.99
C SER A 64 9.86 0.88 -1.12
N MET A 65 8.71 1.50 -0.83
CA MET A 65 8.50 2.94 -0.90
C MET A 65 8.48 3.63 0.47
N VAL A 66 8.81 2.92 1.57
CA VAL A 66 8.68 3.48 2.93
C VAL A 66 9.48 4.77 3.12
N ASP A 67 10.66 4.86 2.50
CA ASP A 67 11.54 6.01 2.63
C ASP A 67 11.02 7.25 1.90
N LEU A 68 10.23 7.06 0.83
CA LEU A 68 9.56 8.13 0.11
C LEU A 68 8.24 8.51 0.79
N CYS A 69 7.49 7.50 1.24
CA CYS A 69 6.17 7.68 1.85
C CYS A 69 6.25 8.32 3.26
N GLN A 70 7.29 8.01 4.03
CA GLN A 70 7.51 8.47 5.41
C GLN A 70 6.23 8.46 6.27
N PRO A 71 5.49 7.34 6.34
CA PRO A 71 4.12 7.32 6.85
C PRO A 71 4.02 7.69 8.34
N ARG A 72 5.10 7.52 9.10
CA ARG A 72 5.18 7.92 10.52
C ARG A 72 5.21 9.43 10.71
N LEU A 73 5.83 10.17 9.78
CA LEU A 73 5.93 11.63 9.83
C LEU A 73 4.65 12.29 9.32
N THR A 74 4.04 11.74 8.27
CA THR A 74 2.85 12.31 7.63
C THR A 74 1.54 12.02 8.37
N LYS A 75 1.44 10.91 9.10
CA LYS A 75 0.20 10.52 9.82
C LYS A 75 0.11 11.07 11.25
N LYS A 76 1.23 11.23 11.94
CA LYS A 76 1.26 11.68 13.34
C LYS A 76 2.26 12.81 13.51
N TYR A 77 1.79 14.04 13.36
CA TYR A 77 2.59 15.24 13.61
C TYR A 77 3.00 15.29 15.09
N ARG A 78 4.30 15.34 15.36
CA ARG A 78 4.82 15.74 16.69
C ARG A 78 4.57 17.25 16.82
N SER A 79 4.04 17.69 17.96
CA SER A 79 3.91 19.13 18.21
C SER A 79 5.29 19.78 18.16
N VAL A 80 5.45 20.75 17.26
CA VAL A 80 6.70 21.50 17.09
C VAL A 80 7.08 22.19 18.41
N ALA A 81 6.10 22.77 19.09
CA ALA A 81 6.32 23.41 20.39
C ALA A 81 6.85 22.43 21.45
N ASN A 82 6.32 21.21 21.50
CA ASN A 82 6.80 20.19 22.43
C ASN A 82 8.20 19.68 22.06
N TYR A 83 8.49 19.54 20.76
CA TYR A 83 9.82 19.16 20.27
C TYR A 83 10.88 20.20 20.66
N ILE A 84 10.60 21.48 20.40
CA ILE A 84 11.49 22.59 20.74
C ILE A 84 11.73 22.61 22.25
N ARG A 85 10.68 22.49 23.06
CA ARG A 85 10.81 22.46 24.53
C ARG A 85 11.67 21.30 25.02
N SER A 86 11.49 20.09 24.50
CA SER A 86 12.32 18.94 24.88
C SER A 86 13.79 19.13 24.49
N ALA A 87 14.05 19.70 23.32
CA ALA A 87 15.43 19.90 22.85
C ALA A 87 16.20 20.91 23.72
N PHE A 88 15.53 21.96 24.22
CA PHE A 88 16.15 22.92 25.13
C PHE A 88 16.39 22.34 26.53
N LEU A 89 15.48 21.50 27.04
CA LEU A 89 15.64 20.86 28.34
C LEU A 89 16.79 19.83 28.36
N GLU A 90 16.99 19.09 27.26
CA GLU A 90 18.11 18.14 27.12
C GLU A 90 19.48 18.85 27.05
N SER A 91 19.53 20.09 26.55
CA SER A 91 20.77 20.89 26.52
C SER A 91 21.17 21.49 27.87
N GLU A 92 20.21 21.68 28.80
CA GLU A 92 20.48 22.23 30.13
C GLU A 92 20.94 21.16 31.14
N GLU A 93 20.72 19.87 30.87
CA GLU A 93 21.14 18.75 31.74
C GLU A 93 22.58 18.26 31.49
N THR A 94 23.27 18.81 30.49
CA THR A 94 24.64 18.42 30.12
C THR A 94 25.72 19.42 30.56
N GLU A 95 25.34 20.48 31.28
CA GLU A 95 26.25 21.40 32.00
C GLU A 95 26.31 21.08 33.50
#